data_AF-A0A7W0WFM6-F1
#
_entry.id   AF-A0A7W0WFM6-F1
#
_cell.length_a   1.000
_cell.length_b   1.000
_cell.length_c   1.000
_cell.angle_alpha   90.00
_cell.angle_beta   90.00
_cell.angle_gamma   90.00
#
_symmetry.space_group_name_H-M   'P 1'
#
loop_
_entity.id
_entity.type
_entity.pdbx_description
1 polymer ?
#
loop_
_entity_poly.entity_id
_entity_poly.type
_entity_poly.pdbx_seq_one_letter_code
_entity_poly.pdbx_strand_id
1 'polypeptide(L)'
;VPLILNNKRSPFDDVRVRRAMAYALNTDFIARTAYAGVLRAAKSPLTRFIPWAYTSKVQQYPHNPARANAILDEVGLRRGANGTRFRTSLIFDAGFARQAELIKAQLGEVGIVVDLRLMEMNTWVQRLYIQKDFDMGYTNYTHPADPDVGWKRIYVCTNIVAAPFTNGAGYCNQEVDRLFDQAATELNEKKRGDIYKRLQRKLASDVPVIPIADGIGPWIFRSSEFRGFGNAGSKEQFAFGEQVWWTKGAVRRG
;
A
#
# COMPACT_ATOMS: atom_id res chain seq x y z
N VAL A 1 0.11 -2.14 3.08
CA VAL A 1 0.69 -2.65 1.82
C VAL A 1 -0.26 -2.34 0.67
N PRO A 2 0.08 -1.40 -0.22
CA PRO A 2 -0.72 -1.10 -1.41
C PRO A 2 -0.14 -1.66 -2.72
N LEU A 3 -1.02 -1.84 -3.70
CA LEU A 3 -0.65 -1.85 -5.12
C LEU A 3 -0.63 -0.39 -5.61
N ILE A 4 0.53 0.08 -6.03
CA ILE A 4 0.74 1.42 -6.60
C ILE A 4 0.44 1.37 -8.09
N LEU A 5 -0.35 2.33 -8.57
CA LEU A 5 -0.61 2.57 -9.98
C LEU A 5 0.04 3.91 -10.36
N ASN A 6 0.68 3.99 -11.52
CA ASN A 6 1.25 5.24 -11.98
C ASN A 6 0.16 6.17 -12.52
N ASN A 7 -0.34 7.09 -11.69
CA ASN A 7 -1.48 7.97 -12.01
C ASN A 7 -1.16 9.03 -13.10
N LYS A 8 0.04 9.00 -13.68
CA LYS A 8 0.47 9.84 -14.80
C LYS A 8 0.62 9.05 -16.10
N ARG A 9 0.39 7.73 -16.08
CA ARG A 9 0.55 6.85 -17.24
C ARG A 9 -0.80 6.24 -17.62
N SER A 10 -1.18 6.37 -18.88
CA SER A 10 -2.37 5.69 -19.41
C SER A 10 -2.25 4.17 -19.30
N PRO A 11 -3.32 3.44 -18.96
CA PRO A 11 -4.68 3.91 -18.66
C PRO A 11 -4.93 4.26 -17.18
N PHE A 12 -3.90 4.27 -16.33
CA PHE A 12 -4.02 4.47 -14.89
C PHE A 12 -4.21 5.93 -14.48
N ASP A 13 -4.02 6.87 -15.40
CA ASP A 13 -4.37 8.29 -15.21
C ASP A 13 -5.89 8.48 -15.04
N ASP A 14 -6.72 7.63 -15.65
CA ASP A 14 -8.16 7.60 -15.44
C ASP A 14 -8.54 6.89 -14.12
N VAL A 15 -9.16 7.64 -13.21
CA VAL A 15 -9.65 7.12 -11.92
C VAL A 15 -10.64 5.96 -12.08
N ARG A 16 -11.43 5.95 -13.16
CA ARG A 16 -12.41 4.88 -13.42
C ARG A 16 -11.70 3.55 -13.66
N VAL A 17 -10.55 3.55 -14.34
CA VAL A 17 -9.73 2.36 -14.55
C VAL A 17 -9.18 1.85 -13.21
N ARG A 18 -8.66 2.75 -12.37
CA ARG A 18 -8.17 2.39 -11.03
C ARG A 18 -9.27 1.81 -10.14
N ARG A 19 -10.48 2.37 -10.22
CA ARG A 19 -11.68 1.85 -9.54
C ARG A 19 -12.09 0.48 -10.07
N ALA A 20 -12.05 0.27 -11.39
CA ALA A 20 -12.33 -1.02 -12.00
C ALA A 20 -11.35 -2.09 -11.51
N MET A 21 -10.05 -1.76 -11.46
CA MET A 21 -9.04 -2.66 -10.91
C MET A 21 -9.26 -2.95 -9.42
N ALA A 22 -9.68 -1.96 -8.63
CA ALA A 22 -10.04 -2.18 -7.23
C ALA A 22 -11.22 -3.16 -7.08
N TYR A 23 -12.24 -3.09 -7.95
CA TYR A 23 -13.33 -4.08 -8.01
C TYR A 23 -12.85 -5.46 -8.49
N ALA A 24 -11.88 -5.52 -9.40
CA ALA A 24 -11.35 -6.78 -9.91
C ALA A 24 -10.60 -7.58 -8.84
N LEU A 25 -9.99 -6.92 -7.86
CA LEU A 25 -9.16 -7.57 -6.85
C LEU A 25 -9.95 -8.05 -5.62
N ASN A 26 -9.86 -9.34 -5.34
CA ASN A 26 -10.26 -9.95 -4.07
C ASN A 26 -9.17 -9.76 -3.02
N THR A 27 -9.15 -8.57 -2.41
CA THR A 27 -8.15 -8.21 -1.40
C THR A 27 -8.22 -9.07 -0.14
N ASP A 28 -9.39 -9.59 0.22
CA ASP A 28 -9.55 -10.54 1.33
C ASP A 28 -8.87 -11.88 1.03
N PHE A 29 -9.03 -12.41 -0.18
CA PHE A 29 -8.34 -13.63 -0.62
C PHE A 29 -6.82 -13.40 -0.72
N ILE A 30 -6.38 -12.29 -1.33
CA ILE A 30 -4.95 -11.96 -1.41
C ILE A 30 -4.35 -11.85 -0.01
N ALA A 31 -5.00 -11.14 0.91
CA ALA A 31 -4.52 -10.96 2.27
C ALA A 31 -4.37 -12.30 3.00
N ARG A 32 -5.39 -13.16 2.97
CA ARG A 32 -5.35 -14.47 3.61
C ARG A 32 -4.28 -15.39 3.02
N THR A 33 -4.21 -15.49 1.70
CA THR A 33 -3.34 -16.45 1.00
C THR A 33 -1.87 -16.00 0.99
N ALA A 34 -1.62 -14.72 0.75
CA ALA A 34 -0.26 -14.19 0.60
C ALA A 34 0.40 -13.84 1.95
N TYR A 35 -0.39 -13.50 2.97
CA TYR A 35 0.13 -13.14 4.31
C TYR A 35 -0.23 -14.14 5.41
N ALA A 36 -0.75 -15.32 5.05
CA ALA A 36 -1.09 -16.40 5.99
C ALA A 36 -1.95 -15.93 7.19
N GLY A 37 -2.83 -14.94 6.97
CA GLY A 37 -3.69 -14.36 8.00
C GLY A 37 -3.03 -13.36 8.96
N VAL A 38 -1.72 -13.11 8.85
CA VAL A 38 -0.99 -12.11 9.64
C VAL A 38 -1.47 -10.70 9.32
N LEU A 39 -1.58 -10.38 8.03
CA LEU A 39 -2.23 -9.16 7.56
C LEU A 39 -3.68 -9.47 7.15
N ARG A 40 -4.56 -8.48 7.24
CA ARG A 40 -5.94 -8.56 6.73
C ARG A 40 -6.13 -7.54 5.62
N ALA A 41 -7.21 -7.68 4.85
CA ALA A 41 -7.49 -6.72 3.79
C ALA A 41 -7.64 -5.31 4.37
N ALA A 42 -6.94 -4.35 3.75
CA ALA A 42 -7.09 -2.95 4.10
C ALA A 42 -8.46 -2.46 3.62
N LYS A 43 -9.29 -1.95 4.54
CA LYS A 43 -10.64 -1.43 4.24
C LYS A 43 -10.72 0.09 4.17
N SER A 44 -9.58 0.76 4.33
CA SER A 44 -9.44 2.22 4.26
C SER A 44 -8.01 2.56 3.86
N PRO A 45 -7.74 3.75 3.29
CA PRO A 45 -6.38 4.22 3.05
C PRO A 45 -5.51 4.29 4.31
N LEU A 46 -6.08 4.63 5.47
CA LEU A 46 -5.40 4.62 6.77
C LEU A 46 -5.65 3.33 7.53
N THR A 47 -4.70 2.98 8.39
CA THR A 47 -4.72 1.73 9.15
C THR A 47 -5.75 1.76 10.28
N ARG A 48 -6.42 0.62 10.53
CA ARG A 48 -7.35 0.44 11.66
C ARG A 48 -6.67 0.47 13.04
N PHE A 49 -5.35 0.35 13.07
CA PHE A 49 -4.55 0.39 14.29
C PHE A 49 -4.34 1.82 14.83
N ILE A 50 -4.87 2.85 14.16
CA ILE A 50 -4.93 4.23 14.65
C ILE A 50 -6.43 4.62 14.78
N PRO A 51 -7.13 4.12 15.81
CA PRO A 51 -8.60 4.13 15.86
C PRO A 51 -9.21 5.54 15.88
N TRP A 52 -8.55 6.53 16.48
CA TRP A 52 -9.05 7.91 16.55
C TRP A 52 -9.11 8.58 15.16
N ALA A 53 -8.18 8.22 14.26
CA ALA A 53 -8.10 8.74 12.91
C ALA A 53 -8.83 7.84 11.88
N TYR A 54 -9.04 6.56 12.18
CA TYR A 54 -9.57 5.57 11.25
C TYR A 54 -11.09 5.75 10.96
N THR A 55 -11.49 5.39 9.74
CA THR A 55 -12.89 5.12 9.41
C THR A 55 -13.02 4.06 8.32
N SER A 56 -13.97 3.14 8.48
CA SER A 56 -14.41 2.22 7.41
C SER A 56 -15.52 2.82 6.53
N LYS A 57 -16.10 3.96 6.93
CA LYS A 57 -17.15 4.69 6.19
C LYS A 57 -16.54 5.49 5.02
N VAL A 58 -15.95 4.76 4.09
CA VAL A 58 -15.36 5.24 2.83
C VAL A 58 -15.95 4.45 1.67
N GLN A 59 -15.74 4.90 0.43
CA GLN A 59 -16.08 4.09 -0.73
C GLN A 59 -15.36 2.74 -0.65
N GLN A 60 -16.13 1.66 -0.71
CA GLN A 60 -15.60 0.30 -0.72
C GLN A 60 -15.59 -0.24 -2.16
N TYR A 61 -14.67 -1.15 -2.43
CA TYR A 61 -14.56 -1.88 -3.69
C TYR A 61 -14.63 -3.38 -3.38
N PRO A 62 -15.81 -3.92 -3.02
CA PRO A 62 -15.97 -5.36 -2.84
C PRO A 62 -15.60 -6.07 -4.15
N HIS A 63 -15.02 -7.27 -4.06
CA HIS A 63 -14.64 -8.02 -5.24
C HIS A 63 -15.86 -8.26 -6.15
N ASN A 64 -15.84 -7.65 -7.33
CA ASN A 64 -16.91 -7.69 -8.31
C ASN A 64 -16.33 -7.55 -9.73
N PRO A 65 -15.84 -8.67 -10.32
CA PRO A 65 -15.31 -8.67 -11.68
C PRO A 65 -16.33 -8.20 -12.74
N ALA A 66 -17.63 -8.42 -12.53
CA ALA A 66 -18.66 -7.95 -13.45
C ALA A 66 -18.72 -6.41 -13.49
N ARG A 67 -18.69 -5.76 -12.32
CA ARG A 67 -18.62 -4.29 -12.22
C ARG A 67 -17.32 -3.74 -12.80
N ALA A 68 -16.19 -4.43 -12.58
CA ALA A 68 -14.92 -4.07 -13.18
C ALA A 68 -14.97 -4.11 -14.72
N ASN A 69 -15.53 -5.18 -15.30
CA ASN A 69 -15.72 -5.28 -16.75
C ASN A 69 -16.59 -4.14 -17.29
N ALA A 70 -17.74 -3.87 -16.65
CA ALA A 70 -18.65 -2.80 -17.08
C ALA A 70 -17.95 -1.42 -17.11
N ILE A 71 -17.21 -1.07 -16.05
CA ILE A 71 -16.47 0.20 -16.01
C ILE A 71 -15.40 0.25 -17.11
N LEU A 72 -14.66 -0.85 -17.34
CA LEU A 72 -13.64 -0.92 -18.39
C LEU A 72 -14.27 -0.77 -19.80
N ASP A 73 -15.46 -1.31 -20.02
CA ASP A 73 -16.22 -1.14 -21.27
C ASP A 73 -16.72 0.31 -21.45
N GLU A 74 -17.22 0.93 -20.39
CA GLU A 74 -17.69 2.33 -20.37
C GLU A 74 -16.57 3.33 -20.74
N VAL A 75 -15.33 3.06 -20.31
CA VAL A 75 -14.17 3.92 -20.63
C VAL A 75 -13.47 3.54 -21.93
N GLY A 76 -14.06 2.63 -22.72
CA GLY A 76 -13.56 2.26 -24.05
C GLY A 76 -12.43 1.23 -24.06
N LEU A 77 -12.01 0.71 -22.90
CA LEU A 77 -11.03 -0.37 -22.79
C LEU A 77 -11.68 -1.74 -23.02
N ARG A 78 -12.43 -1.90 -24.12
CA ARG A 78 -13.16 -3.12 -24.46
C ARG A 78 -12.20 -4.30 -24.71
N ARG A 79 -12.69 -5.52 -24.56
CA ARG A 79 -11.91 -6.72 -24.92
C ARG A 79 -11.69 -6.75 -26.43
N GLY A 80 -10.45 -6.98 -26.84
CA GLY A 80 -10.11 -7.34 -28.22
C GLY A 80 -10.48 -8.79 -28.54
N ALA A 81 -10.19 -9.21 -29.78
CA ALA A 81 -10.54 -10.56 -30.28
C ALA A 81 -9.94 -11.71 -29.44
N ASN A 82 -8.79 -11.49 -28.82
CA ASN A 82 -8.13 -12.44 -27.92
C ASN A 82 -8.57 -12.32 -26.45
N GLY A 83 -9.65 -11.58 -26.17
CA GLY A 83 -10.16 -11.33 -24.82
C GLY A 83 -9.34 -10.33 -23.99
N THR A 84 -8.22 -9.82 -24.50
CA THR A 84 -7.36 -8.84 -23.81
C THR A 84 -7.89 -7.43 -24.03
N ARG A 85 -7.97 -6.63 -22.95
CA ARG A 85 -8.27 -5.20 -22.98
C ARG A 85 -7.00 -4.38 -23.17
N PHE A 86 -6.01 -4.62 -22.33
CA PHE A 86 -4.68 -4.03 -22.44
C PHE A 86 -3.63 -4.89 -21.72
N ARG A 87 -2.35 -4.62 -22.03
CA ARG A 87 -1.19 -5.24 -21.39
C ARG A 87 -0.51 -4.21 -20.48
N THR A 88 0.04 -4.67 -19.38
CA THR A 88 0.74 -3.83 -18.40
C THR A 88 1.81 -4.64 -17.66
N SER A 89 2.69 -3.97 -16.93
CA SER A 89 3.70 -4.61 -16.10
C SER A 89 3.52 -4.34 -14.60
N LEU A 90 3.89 -5.33 -13.78
CA LEU A 90 3.97 -5.19 -12.32
C LEU A 90 5.41 -5.40 -11.86
N ILE A 91 6.01 -4.35 -11.30
CA ILE A 91 7.34 -4.42 -10.66
C ILE A 91 7.20 -4.73 -9.17
N PHE A 92 8.04 -5.62 -8.65
CA PHE A 92 8.03 -6.04 -7.25
C PHE A 92 9.38 -6.65 -6.86
N ASP A 93 9.70 -6.64 -5.55
CA ASP A 93 10.85 -7.38 -5.01
C ASP A 93 10.48 -8.82 -4.61
N ALA A 94 11.50 -9.65 -4.33
CA ALA A 94 11.33 -11.08 -4.06
C ALA A 94 10.34 -11.41 -2.92
N GLY A 95 10.18 -10.52 -1.94
CA GLY A 95 9.24 -10.67 -0.82
C GLY A 95 7.76 -10.63 -1.22
N PHE A 96 7.45 -10.22 -2.46
CA PHE A 96 6.07 -10.00 -2.93
C PHE A 96 5.63 -10.89 -4.10
N ALA A 97 6.38 -11.95 -4.43
CA ALA A 97 6.07 -12.83 -5.55
C ALA A 97 4.66 -13.43 -5.48
N ARG A 98 4.22 -13.87 -4.29
CA ARG A 98 2.90 -14.48 -4.12
C ARG A 98 1.76 -13.49 -4.34
N GLN A 99 1.94 -12.25 -3.89
CA GLN A 99 1.00 -11.15 -4.07
C GLN A 99 0.90 -10.79 -5.56
N ALA A 100 2.05 -10.71 -6.24
CA ALA A 100 2.13 -10.38 -7.65
C ALA A 100 1.41 -11.41 -8.53
N GLU A 101 1.60 -12.71 -8.29
CA GLU A 101 0.90 -13.78 -9.03
C GLU A 101 -0.62 -13.75 -8.82
N LEU A 102 -1.08 -13.52 -7.59
CA LEU A 102 -2.52 -13.43 -7.30
C LEU A 102 -3.15 -12.21 -7.96
N ILE A 103 -2.46 -11.06 -7.95
CA ILE A 103 -2.91 -9.84 -8.64
C ILE A 103 -2.97 -10.08 -10.15
N LYS A 104 -1.93 -10.67 -10.74
CA LYS A 104 -1.90 -11.03 -12.16
C LYS A 104 -3.09 -11.91 -12.54
N ALA A 105 -3.35 -12.97 -11.77
CA ALA A 105 -4.44 -13.90 -12.06
C ALA A 105 -5.80 -13.19 -12.07
N GLN A 106 -6.10 -12.42 -11.02
CA GLN A 106 -7.39 -11.73 -10.88
C GLN A 106 -7.58 -10.60 -11.89
N LEU A 107 -6.53 -9.85 -12.23
CA LEU A 107 -6.59 -8.86 -13.30
C LEU A 107 -6.77 -9.52 -14.68
N GLY A 108 -6.22 -10.72 -14.87
CA GLY A 108 -6.42 -11.54 -16.07
C GLY A 108 -7.89 -11.89 -16.32
N GLU A 109 -8.67 -12.19 -15.27
CA GLU A 109 -10.10 -12.48 -15.37
C GLU A 109 -10.90 -11.34 -15.99
N VAL A 110 -10.49 -10.10 -15.79
CA VAL A 110 -11.12 -8.90 -16.39
C VAL A 110 -10.45 -8.46 -17.70
N GLY A 111 -9.51 -9.24 -18.23
CA GLY A 111 -8.85 -8.99 -19.52
C GLY A 111 -7.63 -8.08 -19.45
N ILE A 112 -7.09 -7.83 -18.25
CA ILE A 112 -5.86 -7.07 -18.06
C ILE A 112 -4.69 -8.06 -17.95
N VAL A 113 -3.84 -8.09 -18.96
CA VAL A 113 -2.70 -9.01 -18.99
C VAL A 113 -1.51 -8.35 -18.30
N VAL A 114 -0.99 -8.99 -17.24
CA VAL A 114 0.07 -8.45 -16.39
C VAL A 114 1.38 -9.23 -16.59
N ASP A 115 2.42 -8.53 -17.01
CA ASP A 115 3.78 -9.03 -17.08
C ASP A 115 4.51 -8.75 -15.75
N LEU A 116 4.85 -9.83 -15.03
CA LEU A 116 5.53 -9.75 -13.74
C LEU A 116 7.02 -9.50 -13.95
N ARG A 117 7.55 -8.50 -13.26
CA ARG A 117 8.96 -8.11 -13.31
C ARG A 117 9.54 -8.10 -11.89
N LEU A 118 10.13 -9.22 -11.51
CA LEU A 118 10.92 -9.33 -10.29
C LEU A 118 12.17 -8.45 -10.40
N MET A 119 12.43 -7.65 -9.38
CA MET A 119 13.57 -6.75 -9.32
C MET A 119 14.28 -6.86 -7.97
N GLU A 120 15.59 -6.64 -7.96
CA GLU A 120 16.33 -6.39 -6.71
C GLU A 120 15.84 -5.06 -6.11
N MET A 121 15.86 -4.94 -4.77
CA MET A 121 15.28 -3.84 -4.01
C MET A 121 15.77 -2.47 -4.49
N ASN A 122 17.06 -2.28 -4.75
CA ASN A 122 17.57 -0.98 -5.19
C ASN A 122 17.06 -0.62 -6.59
N THR A 123 17.07 -1.58 -7.51
CA THR A 123 16.52 -1.38 -8.88
C THR A 123 15.04 -1.06 -8.83
N TRP A 124 14.29 -1.76 -7.98
CA TRP A 124 12.88 -1.52 -7.76
C TRP A 124 12.62 -0.11 -7.19
N VAL A 125 13.37 0.33 -6.16
CA VAL A 125 13.28 1.69 -5.60
C VAL A 125 13.55 2.73 -6.68
N GLN A 126 14.61 2.53 -7.48
CA GLN A 126 14.99 3.44 -8.55
C GLN A 126 13.87 3.59 -9.57
N ARG A 127 13.29 2.49 -10.06
CA ARG A 127 12.20 2.55 -11.04
C ARG A 127 10.92 3.15 -10.47
N LEU A 128 10.53 2.76 -9.26
CA LEU A 128 9.25 3.16 -8.69
C LEU A 128 9.25 4.62 -8.20
N TYR A 129 10.27 5.03 -7.45
CA TYR A 129 10.25 6.32 -6.75
C TYR A 129 11.11 7.41 -7.41
N ILE A 130 12.24 7.03 -8.03
CA ILE A 130 13.20 7.99 -8.57
C ILE A 130 12.86 8.32 -10.02
N GLN A 131 12.89 7.29 -10.88
CA GLN A 131 12.65 7.40 -12.33
C GLN A 131 11.16 7.46 -12.65
N LYS A 132 10.31 6.87 -11.78
CA LYS A 132 8.86 6.70 -12.00
C LYS A 132 8.55 5.99 -13.34
N ASP A 133 9.46 5.13 -13.78
CA ASP A 133 9.30 4.28 -14.97
C ASP A 133 8.71 2.93 -14.58
N PHE A 134 7.40 2.94 -14.35
CA PHE A 134 6.63 1.75 -14.05
C PHE A 134 5.16 1.98 -14.41
N ASP A 135 4.43 0.88 -14.60
CA ASP A 135 2.98 0.91 -14.78
C ASP A 135 2.29 0.65 -13.43
N MET A 136 2.60 -0.51 -12.83
CA MET A 136 2.20 -0.89 -11.49
C MET A 136 3.40 -1.32 -10.66
N GLY A 137 3.35 -1.03 -9.36
CA GLY A 137 4.36 -1.43 -8.40
C GLY A 137 3.75 -1.98 -7.13
N TYR A 138 4.32 -3.03 -6.56
CA TYR A 138 3.90 -3.55 -5.26
C TYR A 138 4.92 -3.15 -4.18
N THR A 139 4.44 -2.63 -3.06
CA THR A 139 5.30 -2.16 -1.96
C THR A 139 4.65 -2.34 -0.60
N ASN A 140 5.45 -2.26 0.46
CA ASN A 140 4.97 -1.98 1.81
C ASN A 140 5.41 -0.59 2.29
N TYR A 141 4.62 -0.05 3.21
CA TYR A 141 4.99 1.14 3.99
C TYR A 141 4.86 0.77 5.47
N THR A 142 5.92 1.01 6.23
CA THR A 142 5.86 1.08 7.69
C THR A 142 5.49 2.51 8.07
N HIS A 143 4.67 2.64 9.12
CA HIS A 143 4.14 3.92 9.53
C HIS A 143 4.29 4.07 11.06
N PRO A 144 4.68 5.26 11.53
CA PRO A 144 4.53 5.60 12.95
C PRO A 144 3.04 5.74 13.33
N ALA A 145 2.78 5.87 14.62
CA ALA A 145 1.43 6.01 15.17
C ALA A 145 0.71 7.31 14.75
N ASP A 146 1.46 8.34 14.32
CA ASP A 146 0.88 9.60 13.83
C ASP A 146 0.68 9.55 12.30
N PRO A 147 -0.55 9.72 11.79
CA PRO A 147 -0.83 9.70 10.36
C PRO A 147 -0.13 10.79 9.55
N ASP A 148 0.20 11.94 10.13
CA ASP A 148 0.90 13.03 9.43
C ASP A 148 2.31 12.59 9.01
N VAL A 149 3.03 11.88 9.87
CA VAL A 149 4.37 11.40 9.57
C VAL A 149 4.34 10.21 8.60
N GLY A 150 3.38 9.31 8.79
CA GLY A 150 3.31 8.06 8.03
C GLY A 150 2.69 8.20 6.63
N TRP A 151 1.49 8.80 6.54
CA TRP A 151 0.65 8.74 5.35
C TRP A 151 0.81 9.95 4.45
N LYS A 152 1.15 11.14 4.98
CA LYS A 152 1.31 12.37 4.20
C LYS A 152 2.28 12.17 3.04
N ARG A 153 3.43 11.54 3.30
CA ARG A 153 4.47 11.26 2.30
C ARG A 153 3.99 10.45 1.09
N ILE A 154 2.92 9.67 1.22
CA ILE A 154 2.43 8.82 0.13
C ILE A 154 1.54 9.62 -0.84
N TYR A 155 0.89 10.69 -0.37
CA TYR A 155 -0.24 11.30 -1.09
C TYR A 155 -0.10 12.79 -1.42
N VAL A 156 0.75 13.55 -0.72
CA VAL A 156 0.83 14.99 -0.98
C VAL A 156 1.56 15.31 -2.27
N CYS A 157 1.13 16.36 -2.97
CA CYS A 157 1.71 16.78 -4.24
C CYS A 157 3.20 17.16 -4.09
N THR A 158 3.54 17.84 -2.99
CA THR A 158 4.92 18.29 -2.71
C THR A 158 5.90 17.15 -2.50
N ASN A 159 5.42 15.92 -2.26
CA ASN A 159 6.27 14.75 -2.10
C ASN A 159 6.36 13.89 -3.37
N ILE A 160 5.99 14.43 -4.54
CA ILE A 160 6.27 13.83 -5.85
C ILE A 160 7.72 14.18 -6.25
N VAL A 161 8.69 13.71 -5.47
CA VAL A 161 10.13 13.99 -5.65
C VAL A 161 10.90 12.73 -6.00
N ALA A 162 12.13 12.89 -6.51
CA ALA A 162 13.02 11.77 -6.81
C ALA A 162 13.74 11.28 -5.53
N ALA A 163 12.99 10.65 -4.62
CA ALA A 163 13.52 10.07 -3.40
C ALA A 163 12.76 8.78 -3.01
N PRO A 164 13.41 7.81 -2.33
CA PRO A 164 12.78 6.53 -1.96
C PRO A 164 11.53 6.71 -1.09
N PHE A 165 10.53 5.83 -1.27
CA PHE A 165 9.34 5.73 -0.41
C PHE A 165 8.54 7.04 -0.27
N THR A 166 8.57 7.86 -1.32
CA THR A 166 7.76 9.08 -1.45
C THR A 166 6.45 8.78 -2.18
N ASN A 167 5.79 9.81 -2.73
CA ASN A 167 4.58 9.68 -3.53
C ASN A 167 4.93 9.08 -4.91
N GLY A 168 5.14 7.76 -4.91
CA GLY A 168 5.50 7.01 -6.12
C GLY A 168 4.37 6.97 -7.15
N ALA A 169 3.11 7.01 -6.72
CA ALA A 169 1.94 6.99 -7.61
C ALA A 169 1.83 8.23 -8.50
N GLY A 170 2.54 9.33 -8.16
CA GLY A 170 2.38 10.62 -8.85
C GLY A 170 0.99 11.23 -8.63
N TYR A 171 0.28 10.85 -7.58
CA TYR A 171 -1.03 11.41 -7.24
C TYR A 171 -0.87 12.85 -6.75
N CYS A 172 -1.71 13.77 -7.23
CA CYS A 172 -1.77 15.12 -6.71
C CYS A 172 -3.21 15.61 -6.66
N ASN A 173 -3.66 16.02 -5.47
CA ASN A 173 -4.97 16.62 -5.26
C ASN A 173 -4.89 17.70 -4.17
N GLN A 174 -5.25 18.93 -4.53
CA GLN A 174 -5.16 20.09 -3.64
C GLN A 174 -6.09 20.00 -2.41
N GLU A 175 -7.21 19.29 -2.51
CA GLU A 175 -8.07 19.02 -1.35
C GLU A 175 -7.37 18.08 -0.35
N VAL A 176 -6.67 17.07 -0.85
CA VAL A 176 -5.89 16.15 -0.01
C VAL A 176 -4.75 16.88 0.69
N ASP A 177 -3.99 17.71 -0.02
CA ASP A 177 -2.92 18.53 0.56
C ASP A 177 -3.46 19.42 1.68
N ARG A 178 -4.57 20.15 1.43
CA ARG A 178 -5.22 20.99 2.44
C ARG A 178 -5.71 20.20 3.66
N LEU A 179 -6.25 18.99 3.47
CA LEU A 179 -6.69 18.15 4.59
C LEU A 179 -5.50 17.69 5.45
N PHE A 180 -4.36 17.36 4.83
CA PHE A 180 -3.13 17.08 5.58
C PHE A 180 -2.63 18.30 6.35
N ASP A 181 -2.62 19.49 5.74
CA ASP A 181 -2.14 20.71 6.40
C ASP A 181 -3.06 21.17 7.54
N GLN A 182 -4.37 21.01 7.38
CA GLN A 182 -5.33 21.20 8.48
C GLN A 182 -5.09 20.20 9.61
N ALA A 183 -4.88 18.92 9.28
CA ALA A 183 -4.63 17.90 10.30
C ALA A 183 -3.29 18.10 11.04
N ALA A 184 -2.30 18.70 10.39
CA ALA A 184 -1.00 18.99 10.99
C ALA A 184 -1.05 20.13 12.02
N THR A 185 -2.03 21.03 11.92
CA THR A 185 -2.16 22.21 12.79
C THR A 185 -3.31 22.12 13.81
N GLU A 186 -4.16 21.10 13.72
CA GLU A 186 -5.26 20.86 14.65
C GLU A 186 -4.80 20.13 15.91
N LEU A 187 -4.86 20.81 17.07
CA LEU A 187 -4.42 20.28 18.35
C LEU A 187 -5.49 19.40 19.04
N ASN A 188 -6.77 19.56 18.68
CA ASN A 188 -7.83 18.72 19.22
C ASN A 188 -7.92 17.39 18.49
N GLU A 189 -7.58 16.29 19.18
CA GLU A 189 -7.53 14.94 18.58
C GLU A 189 -8.84 14.53 17.88
N LYS A 190 -10.00 14.89 18.45
CA LYS A 190 -11.29 14.54 17.84
C LYS A 190 -11.50 15.27 16.51
N LYS A 191 -11.26 16.58 16.47
CA LYS A 191 -11.35 17.38 15.24
C LYS A 191 -10.32 16.92 14.20
N ARG A 192 -9.09 16.62 14.64
CA ARG A 192 -8.02 16.07 13.82
C ARG A 192 -8.41 14.72 13.21
N GLY A 193 -9.00 13.84 14.02
CA GLY A 193 -9.55 12.57 13.59
C GLY A 193 -10.65 12.75 12.52
N ASP A 194 -11.54 13.72 12.67
CA ASP A 194 -12.57 14.01 11.67
C ASP A 194 -12.00 14.54 10.35
N ILE A 195 -10.91 15.31 10.38
CA ILE A 195 -10.15 15.68 9.17
C ILE A 195 -9.60 14.43 8.48
N TYR A 196 -8.93 13.53 9.22
CA TYR A 196 -8.41 12.28 8.64
C TYR A 196 -9.50 11.38 8.08
N LYS A 197 -10.70 11.38 8.67
CA LYS A 197 -11.84 10.63 8.14
C LYS A 197 -12.34 11.21 6.82
N ARG A 198 -12.36 12.54 6.66
CA ARG A 198 -12.65 13.19 5.36
C ARG A 198 -11.58 12.85 4.32
N LEU A 199 -10.30 12.93 4.70
CA LEU A 199 -9.16 12.54 3.87
C LEU A 199 -9.31 11.10 3.35
N GLN A 200 -9.60 10.14 4.22
CA GLN A 200 -9.79 8.74 3.82
C GLN A 200 -10.92 8.56 2.80
N ARG A 201 -12.04 9.29 2.93
CA ARG A 201 -13.13 9.25 1.94
C ARG A 201 -12.67 9.78 0.59
N LYS A 202 -11.93 10.88 0.58
CA LYS A 202 -11.39 11.48 -0.64
C LYS A 202 -10.41 10.53 -1.34
N LEU A 203 -9.44 9.99 -0.60
CA LEU A 203 -8.48 9.01 -1.11
C LEU A 203 -9.16 7.73 -1.60
N ALA A 204 -10.17 7.21 -0.90
CA ALA A 204 -10.91 6.03 -1.35
C ALA A 204 -11.71 6.29 -2.65
N SER A 205 -12.22 7.50 -2.86
CA SER A 205 -12.84 7.88 -4.12
C SER A 205 -11.83 8.01 -5.24
N ASP A 206 -10.68 8.63 -4.97
CA ASP A 206 -9.66 8.92 -5.99
C ASP A 206 -8.80 7.71 -6.35
N VAL A 207 -8.78 6.66 -5.50
CA VAL A 207 -7.98 5.43 -5.65
C VAL A 207 -6.55 5.72 -6.13
N PRO A 208 -5.78 6.57 -5.43
CA PRO A 208 -4.42 6.91 -5.85
C PRO A 208 -3.47 5.70 -5.81
N VAL A 209 -3.77 4.76 -4.90
CA VAL A 209 -3.22 3.42 -4.80
C VAL A 209 -4.37 2.50 -4.42
N ILE A 210 -4.24 1.19 -4.66
CA ILE A 210 -5.22 0.19 -4.19
C ILE A 210 -4.70 -0.42 -2.88
N PRO A 211 -5.33 -0.16 -1.72
CA PRO A 211 -4.94 -0.80 -0.46
C PRO A 211 -5.22 -2.31 -0.54
N ILE A 212 -4.18 -3.14 -0.35
CA ILE A 212 -4.33 -4.60 -0.45
C ILE A 212 -4.44 -5.22 0.94
N ALA A 213 -3.48 -4.93 1.82
CA ALA A 213 -3.46 -5.48 3.17
C ALA A 213 -2.89 -4.49 4.20
N ASP A 214 -3.40 -4.56 5.43
CA ASP A 214 -2.90 -3.86 6.60
C ASP A 214 -2.79 -4.81 7.80
N GLY A 215 -1.89 -4.49 8.73
CA GLY A 215 -1.61 -5.34 9.88
C GLY A 215 -0.33 -4.92 10.59
N ILE A 216 -0.10 -5.53 11.74
CA ILE A 216 1.14 -5.41 12.49
C ILE A 216 2.02 -6.58 12.07
N GLY A 217 3.19 -6.28 11.49
CA GLY A 217 4.18 -7.31 11.16
C GLY A 217 4.80 -7.88 12.44
N PRO A 218 4.81 -9.21 12.63
CA PRO A 218 5.40 -9.81 13.82
C PRO A 218 6.93 -9.82 13.71
N TRP A 219 7.58 -9.51 14.82
CA TRP A 219 9.00 -9.83 15.02
C TRP A 219 9.07 -11.12 15.83
N ILE A 220 9.76 -12.13 15.30
CA ILE A 220 9.84 -13.46 15.90
C ILE A 220 11.27 -13.69 16.36
N PHE A 221 11.43 -14.06 17.64
CA PHE A 221 12.73 -14.30 18.26
C PHE A 221 12.69 -15.55 19.15
N ARG A 222 13.84 -16.19 19.35
CA ARG A 222 14.00 -17.33 20.27
C ARG A 222 14.01 -16.84 21.71
N SER A 223 12.83 -16.71 22.31
CA SER A 223 12.66 -16.23 23.70
C SER A 223 13.32 -17.12 24.76
N SER A 224 13.65 -18.38 24.41
CA SER A 224 14.43 -19.30 25.24
C SER A 224 15.93 -18.98 25.30
N GLU A 225 16.42 -18.14 24.38
CA GLU A 225 17.84 -17.84 24.21
C GLU A 225 18.14 -16.35 24.32
N PHE A 226 17.15 -15.51 24.03
CA PHE A 226 17.31 -14.07 23.96
C PHE A 226 16.19 -13.37 24.71
N ARG A 227 16.56 -12.35 25.47
CA ARG A 227 15.65 -11.47 26.24
C ARG A 227 15.94 -10.01 25.91
N GLY A 228 15.03 -9.13 26.32
CA GLY A 228 15.20 -7.68 26.19
C GLY A 228 14.80 -7.10 24.82
N PHE A 229 14.08 -7.85 24.00
CA PHE A 229 13.41 -7.27 22.84
C PHE A 229 12.31 -6.31 23.29
N GLY A 230 12.44 -5.03 22.93
CA GLY A 230 11.35 -4.05 23.03
C GLY A 230 10.29 -4.26 21.96
N ASN A 231 9.25 -3.42 21.94
CA ASN A 231 8.41 -3.30 20.75
C ASN A 231 9.30 -2.77 19.62
N ALA A 232 9.18 -3.30 18.41
CA ALA A 232 9.89 -2.80 17.24
C ALA A 232 9.04 -1.74 16.52
N GLY A 233 8.68 -0.68 17.24
CA GLY A 233 8.05 0.49 16.66
C GLY A 233 9.03 1.27 15.78
N SER A 234 8.55 2.25 15.01
CA SER A 234 9.38 3.02 14.07
C SER A 234 10.56 3.76 14.73
N LYS A 235 10.52 4.03 16.04
CA LYS A 235 11.64 4.59 16.80
C LYS A 235 12.65 3.54 17.26
N GLU A 236 12.20 2.30 17.45
CA GLU A 236 13.00 1.20 18.00
C GLU A 236 13.64 0.33 16.90
N GLN A 237 13.23 0.44 15.63
CA GLN A 237 13.81 -0.36 14.54
C GLN A 237 15.35 -0.30 14.47
N PHE A 238 15.96 0.85 14.76
CA PHE A 238 17.41 1.03 14.70
C PHE A 238 18.12 0.80 16.05
N ALA A 239 17.39 0.80 17.16
CA ALA A 239 17.88 0.51 18.51
C ALA A 239 17.44 -0.87 19.03
N PHE A 240 16.81 -1.68 18.16
CA PHE A 240 16.12 -2.92 18.53
C PHE A 240 17.03 -3.93 19.22
N GLY A 241 18.33 -3.93 18.88
CA GLY A 241 19.35 -4.81 19.45
C GLY A 241 20.02 -4.29 20.72
N GLU A 242 19.87 -3.01 21.08
CA GLU A 242 20.63 -2.40 22.19
C GLU A 242 20.26 -2.98 23.55
N GLN A 243 19.01 -3.41 23.69
CA GLN A 243 18.52 -4.03 24.92
C GLN A 243 18.49 -5.55 24.85
N VAL A 244 19.02 -6.17 23.78
CA VAL A 244 18.93 -7.63 23.60
C VAL A 244 20.14 -8.32 24.21
N TRP A 245 19.92 -9.32 25.06
CA TRP A 245 20.99 -10.15 25.60
C TRP A 245 20.71 -11.64 25.45
N TRP A 246 21.78 -12.41 25.28
CA TRP A 246 21.78 -13.86 25.22
C TRP A 246 21.80 -14.45 26.63
N THR A 247 20.89 -15.38 26.93
CA THR A 247 20.71 -15.93 28.28
C THR A 247 21.40 -17.28 28.52
N LYS A 248 21.99 -17.89 27.48
CA LYS A 248 22.65 -19.21 27.60
C LYS A 248 24.19 -19.11 27.74
N GLY A 249 24.75 -17.92 27.86
CA GLY A 249 26.19 -17.72 27.95
C GLY A 249 26.74 -17.68 29.37
N ALA A 250 27.72 -18.53 29.65
CA ALA A 250 28.67 -18.30 30.73
C ALA A 250 29.89 -17.56 30.15
N VAL A 251 30.21 -16.38 30.68
CA VAL A 251 31.46 -15.68 30.34
C VAL A 251 32.60 -16.51 30.94
N ARG A 252 33.27 -17.33 30.12
CA ARG A 252 34.57 -17.89 30.51
C ARG A 252 35.60 -16.78 30.38
N ARG A 253 35.95 -16.15 31.50
CA ARG A 253 37.20 -15.38 31.60
C ARG A 253 38.34 -16.39 31.52
N GLY A 254 39.15 -16.30 30.46
CA GLY A 254 40.43 -16.99 30.36
C GLY A 254 41.46 -16.37 31.29
#